data_AF-A0A9D8WQB9-F1
#
_entry.id   AF-A0A9D8WQB9-F1
#
_cell.length_a   1.000
_cell.length_b   1.000
_cell.length_c   1.000
_cell.angle_alpha   90.00
_cell.angle_beta   90.00
_cell.angle_gamma   90.00
#
_symmetry.space_group_name_H-M   'P 1'
#
loop_
_entity.id
_entity.type
_entity.pdbx_description
1 polymer ?
#
loop_
_entity_poly.entity_id
_entity_poly.type
_entity_poly.pdbx_seq_one_letter_code
_entity_poly.pdbx_strand_id
1 'polypeptide(L)'
;ARNAVAWGGLARFTRPFLHIRGTLDTQFGTQEMQDDLVQAIPGARGQPHTGLEAGHYIQDNVGEVLADLLAAFIRKNPVGVRPSR
;
A
#
# COMPACT_ATOMS: atom_id res chain seq x y z
N ALA A 1 23.05 -3.89 -5.86
CA ALA A 1 22.51 -4.74 -6.94
C ALA A 1 21.07 -5.20 -6.68
N ARG A 2 20.77 -5.93 -5.59
CA ARG A 2 19.43 -6.48 -5.33
C ARG A 2 18.31 -5.43 -5.16
N ASN A 3 18.59 -4.32 -4.47
CA ASN A 3 17.60 -3.25 -4.29
C ASN A 3 17.16 -2.62 -5.62
N ALA A 4 18.10 -2.39 -6.55
CA ALA A 4 17.80 -1.81 -7.87
C ALA A 4 16.89 -2.73 -8.73
N VAL A 5 17.08 -4.04 -8.64
CA VAL A 5 16.22 -5.02 -9.34
C VAL A 5 14.80 -5.00 -8.78
N ALA A 6 14.66 -4.97 -7.45
CA ALA A 6 13.35 -4.88 -6.79
C ALA A 6 12.62 -3.56 -7.13
N TRP A 7 13.35 -2.43 -7.14
CA TRP A 7 12.82 -1.14 -7.60
C TRP A 7 12.29 -1.21 -9.04
N GLY A 8 13.02 -1.86 -9.95
CA GLY A 8 12.54 -2.09 -11.31
C GLY A 8 11.25 -2.91 -11.36
N GLY A 9 11.06 -3.85 -10.43
CA GLY A 9 9.81 -4.60 -10.28
C GLY A 9 8.64 -3.73 -9.85
N LEU A 10 8.82 -2.92 -8.81
CA LEU A 10 7.81 -1.98 -8.29
C LEU A 10 7.41 -0.93 -9.34
N ALA A 11 8.38 -0.39 -10.09
CA ALA A 11 8.13 0.58 -11.16
C ALA A 11 7.28 0.00 -12.33
N ARG A 12 7.17 -1.32 -12.45
CA ARG A 12 6.34 -2.01 -13.44
C ARG A 12 5.13 -2.71 -12.82
N PHE A 13 4.90 -2.56 -11.52
CA PHE A 13 3.79 -3.21 -10.83
C PHE A 13 2.49 -2.46 -11.12
N THR A 14 1.63 -3.06 -11.95
CA THR A 14 0.37 -2.45 -12.42
C THR A 14 -0.87 -2.96 -11.72
N ARG A 15 -0.75 -4.04 -10.92
CA ARG A 15 -1.86 -4.55 -10.12
C ARG A 15 -2.20 -3.56 -9.00
N PRO A 16 -3.45 -3.51 -8.52
CA PRO A 16 -3.85 -2.63 -7.43
C PRO A 16 -2.88 -2.67 -6.25
N PHE A 17 -2.41 -1.50 -5.83
CA PHE A 17 -1.46 -1.33 -4.73
C PHE A 17 -2.02 -0.31 -3.74
N LEU A 18 -2.12 -0.69 -2.47
CA LEU A 18 -2.59 0.18 -1.40
C LEU A 18 -1.45 0.47 -0.44
N HIS A 19 -1.39 1.70 0.05
CA HIS A 19 -0.46 2.13 1.09
C HIS A 19 -1.26 2.78 2.20
N ILE A 20 -1.14 2.22 3.41
CA ILE A 20 -1.69 2.76 4.65
C ILE A 20 -0.53 2.84 5.63
N ARG A 21 -0.36 3.99 6.30
CA ARG A 21 0.74 4.23 7.25
C ARG A 21 0.23 4.67 8.62
N GLY A 22 1.02 4.42 9.65
CA GLY A 22 0.86 5.07 10.96
C GLY A 22 1.51 6.45 10.92
N THR A 23 0.77 7.52 11.22
CA THR A 23 1.29 8.90 11.19
C THR A 23 2.23 9.20 12.36
N LEU A 24 2.26 8.35 13.39
CA LEU A 24 3.16 8.46 14.54
C LEU A 24 4.41 7.57 14.40
N ASP A 25 4.54 6.81 13.31
CA ASP A 25 5.72 5.99 13.06
C ASP A 25 6.82 6.77 12.34
N THR A 26 7.94 6.98 13.04
CA THR A 26 9.11 7.71 12.53
C THR A 26 10.17 6.80 11.90
N GLN A 27 9.94 5.48 11.83
CA GLN A 27 10.95 4.51 11.36
C GLN A 27 11.00 4.34 9.84
N PHE A 28 9.95 4.72 9.11
CA PHE A 28 9.83 4.50 7.65
C PHE A 28 10.21 5.71 6.78
N GLY A 29 11.04 6.60 7.30
CA GLY A 29 11.43 7.84 6.61
C GLY A 29 10.33 8.89 6.62
N THR A 30 10.55 9.98 5.89
CA THR A 30 9.60 11.10 5.87
C THR A 30 8.32 10.75 5.12
N GLN A 31 7.25 11.49 5.39
CA GLN A 31 6.01 11.39 4.63
C GLN A 31 6.26 11.58 3.12
N GLU A 32 7.10 12.54 2.75
CA GLU A 32 7.46 12.81 1.35
C GLU A 32 8.12 11.59 0.67
N MET A 33 9.08 10.95 1.34
CA MET A 33 9.74 9.75 0.81
C MET A 33 8.76 8.58 0.59
N GLN A 34 7.78 8.45 1.48
CA GLN A 34 6.74 7.43 1.36
C GLN A 34 5.77 7.76 0.22
N ASP A 35 5.42 9.04 0.07
CA ASP A 35 4.54 9.51 -0.99
C ASP A 35 5.23 9.31 -2.37
N ASP A 36 6.53 9.61 -2.48
CA ASP A 36 7.35 9.35 -3.68
C ASP A 36 7.39 7.86 -4.06
N LEU A 37 7.59 6.97 -3.06
CA LEU A 37 7.54 5.52 -3.26
C LEU A 37 6.20 5.08 -3.86
N VAL A 38 5.09 5.58 -3.31
CA VAL A 38 3.74 5.24 -3.78
C VAL A 38 3.51 5.76 -5.20
N GLN A 39 3.92 7.00 -5.48
CA GLN A 39 3.79 7.60 -6.82
C GLN A 39 4.58 6.87 -7.90
N ALA A 40 5.71 6.25 -7.53
CA ALA A 40 6.54 5.46 -8.44
C ALA A 40 5.91 4.10 -8.84
N ILE A 41 4.85 3.65 -8.15
CA ILE A 41 4.19 2.36 -8.41
C ILE A 41 2.93 2.58 -9.27
N PRO A 42 2.89 2.13 -10.54
CA PRO A 42 1.74 2.38 -11.42
C PRO A 42 0.40 1.90 -10.85
N GLY A 43 0.40 0.74 -10.20
CA GLY A 43 -0.78 0.12 -9.58
C GLY A 43 -1.35 0.86 -8.36
N ALA A 44 -0.63 1.84 -7.83
CA ALA A 44 -1.09 2.69 -6.73
C ALA A 44 -2.05 3.79 -7.21
N ARG A 45 -1.97 4.21 -8.47
CA ARG A 45 -2.75 5.35 -8.99
C ARG A 45 -4.25 5.12 -8.79
N GLY A 46 -4.90 6.09 -8.15
CA GLY A 46 -6.36 6.08 -7.90
C GLY A 46 -6.82 5.18 -6.76
N GLN A 47 -5.89 4.54 -6.02
CA GLN A 47 -6.21 3.78 -4.82
C GLN A 47 -6.34 4.70 -3.59
N PRO A 48 -7.19 4.35 -2.61
CA PRO A 48 -7.49 5.21 -1.46
C PRO A 48 -6.39 5.13 -0.38
N HIS A 49 -5.20 5.62 -0.69
CA HIS A 49 -4.09 5.71 0.29
C HIS A 49 -4.47 6.61 1.46
N THR A 50 -4.04 6.27 2.67
CA THR A 50 -4.31 7.11 3.86
C THR A 50 -3.27 6.92 4.96
N GLY A 51 -3.25 7.84 5.93
CA GLY A 51 -2.54 7.69 7.19
C GLY A 51 -3.54 7.53 8.34
N LEU A 52 -3.22 6.68 9.31
CA LEU A 52 -3.97 6.50 10.54
C LEU A 52 -3.14 7.02 11.71
N GLU A 53 -3.78 7.61 12.72
CA GLU A 53 -3.13 8.02 13.96
C GLU A 53 -2.73 6.77 14.77
N ALA A 54 -1.58 6.23 14.43
CA ALA A 54 -1.04 4.98 14.94
C ALA A 54 0.48 4.99 14.85
N GLY A 55 1.13 4.23 15.74
CA GLY A 55 2.56 4.03 15.73
C GLY A 55 3.00 2.91 14.80
N HIS A 56 4.17 2.34 15.08
CA HIS A 56 4.80 1.31 14.25
C HIS A 56 3.97 0.04 14.09
N TYR A 57 3.34 -0.39 15.18
CA TYR A 57 2.45 -1.55 15.19
C TYR A 57 1.01 -1.11 14.88
N ILE A 58 0.79 -0.60 13.67
CA ILE A 58 -0.51 -0.05 13.24
C ILE A 58 -1.68 -1.03 13.46
N GLN A 59 -1.46 -2.32 13.25
CA GLN A 59 -2.46 -3.36 13.50
C GLN A 59 -2.83 -3.52 14.99
N ASP A 60 -1.93 -3.21 15.92
CA ASP A 60 -2.19 -3.29 17.36
C ASP A 60 -2.91 -2.02 17.87
N ASN A 61 -2.71 -0.88 17.20
CA ASN A 61 -3.35 0.38 17.58
C ASN A 61 -4.75 0.52 16.97
N VAL A 62 -4.92 0.13 15.70
CA VAL A 62 -6.13 0.40 14.91
C VAL A 62 -6.51 -0.77 14.01
N GLY A 63 -6.37 -2.00 14.52
CA GLY A 63 -6.55 -3.24 13.76
C GLY A 63 -7.89 -3.35 13.02
N GLU A 64 -9.00 -3.02 13.68
CA GLU A 64 -10.34 -3.08 13.09
C GLU A 64 -10.49 -2.09 11.92
N VAL A 65 -10.03 -0.85 12.12
CA VAL A 65 -10.06 0.19 11.08
C VAL A 65 -9.18 -0.20 9.89
N LEU A 66 -7.99 -0.74 10.15
CA LEU A 66 -7.08 -1.24 9.11
C LEU A 66 -7.72 -2.38 8.31
N ALA A 67 -8.40 -3.31 8.99
CA ALA A 67 -9.10 -4.43 8.36
C ALA A 67 -10.25 -3.95 7.46
N ASP A 68 -11.03 -2.97 7.91
CA ASP A 68 -12.13 -2.39 7.13
C ASP A 68 -11.63 -1.72 5.84
N LEU A 69 -10.54 -0.97 5.92
CA LEU A 69 -9.90 -0.34 4.76
C LEU A 69 -9.38 -1.38 3.77
N LEU A 70 -8.74 -2.45 4.27
CA LEU A 70 -8.24 -3.55 3.43
C LEU A 70 -9.40 -4.27 2.75
N ALA A 71 -10.47 -4.58 3.49
CA ALA A 71 -11.65 -5.25 2.94
C ALA A 71 -12.33 -4.38 1.87
N ALA A 72 -12.42 -3.06 2.08
CA ALA A 72 -12.94 -2.12 1.09
C ALA A 72 -12.07 -2.08 -0.18
N PHE A 73 -10.74 -2.06 -0.03
CA PHE A 73 -9.81 -2.12 -1.15
C PHE A 73 -9.97 -3.40 -1.97
N ILE A 74 -10.07 -4.57 -1.32
CA ILE A 74 -10.28 -5.85 -2.01
C ILE A 74 -11.60 -5.85 -2.78
N ARG A 75 -12.69 -5.38 -2.17
CA ARG A 75 -14.01 -5.28 -2.85
C ARG A 75 -13.98 -4.35 -4.06
N LYS A 76 -13.26 -3.23 -3.97
CA LYS A 76 -13.10 -2.26 -5.08
C LYS A 76 -12.21 -2.81 -6.21
N ASN A 77 -11.38 -3.81 -5.93
CA ASN A 77 -10.41 -4.37 -6.85
C ASN A 77 -10.62 -5.90 -7.01
N PRO A 78 -11.75 -6.34 -7.59
CA PRO A 78 -12.05 -7.76 -7.73
C PRO A 78 -10.98 -8.46 -8.57
N VAL A 79 -10.54 -9.63 -8.12
CA VAL A 79 -9.69 -10.49 -8.94
C VAL A 79 -10.54 -11.00 -10.10
N GLY A 80 -10.16 -10.68 -11.34
CA GLY A 80 -10.84 -11.22 -12.51
C GLY A 80 -10.93 -12.75 -12.43
N VAL A 81 -12.08 -13.31 -12.79
CA VAL A 81 -12.26 -14.77 -12.87
C VAL A 81 -11.21 -15.30 -13.85
N ARG A 82 -10.28 -16.13 -13.36
CA ARG A 82 -9.39 -16.87 -14.28
C ARG A 82 -10.29 -17.73 -15.17
N PRO A 83 -10.16 -17.68 -16.51
CA PRO A 83 -10.85 -18.64 -17.35
C PRO A 83 -10.44 -20.06 -16.90
N SER A 84 -11.43 -20.95 -16.76
CA SER A 84 -11.17 -22.37 -16.53
C SER A 84 -10.25 -22.87 -17.65
N ARG A 85 -9.16 -23.54 -17.26
CA ARG A 85 -8.28 -24.23 -18.19
C ARG A 85 -9.01 -25.31 -18.95
#